data_AF-A0A0U1KTY1-F1
#
_entry.id   AF-A0A0U1KTY1-F1
#
_cell.length_a   1.000
_cell.length_b   1.000
_cell.length_c   1.000
_cell.angle_alpha   90.00
_cell.angle_beta   90.00
_cell.angle_gamma   90.00
#
_symmetry.space_group_name_H-M   'P 1'
#
loop_
_entity.id
_entity.type
_entity.pdbx_description
1 polymer ?
#
loop_
_entity_poly.entity_id
_entity_poly.type
_entity_poly.pdbx_seq_one_letter_code
_entity_poly.pdbx_strand_id
1 'polypeptide(L)' 'MNIRYRDCKKQETELYDEIWGLSEELDRLSKEGKDTTDTIQRFGEVLEEFFLFRQQEGKTR' A
#
# COMPACT_ATOMS: atom_id res chain seq x y z
N MET A 1 -24.21 0.96 12.17
CA MET A 1 -22.79 1.19 11.82
C MET A 1 -22.65 0.91 10.33
N ASN A 2 -22.35 1.94 9.53
CA ASN A 2 -22.43 1.90 8.06
C ASN A 2 -21.45 0.86 7.50
N ILE A 3 -21.97 -0.10 6.73
CA ILE A 3 -21.21 -1.18 6.07
C ILE A 3 -20.00 -0.61 5.29
N ARG A 4 -20.21 0.53 4.60
CA ARG A 4 -19.19 1.32 3.90
C ARG A 4 -17.97 1.70 4.74
N TYR A 5 -18.15 2.03 6.03
CA TYR A 5 -17.04 2.42 6.91
C TYR A 5 -16.19 1.22 7.32
N ARG A 6 -16.82 0.04 7.47
CA ARG A 6 -16.12 -1.20 7.81
C ARG A 6 -15.30 -1.72 6.63
N ASP A 7 -15.83 -1.58 5.42
CA ASP A 7 -15.12 -1.92 4.19
C ASP A 7 -13.93 -0.98 3.92
N CYS A 8 -14.09 0.33 4.15
CA CYS A 8 -12.96 1.29 4.06
C CYS A 8 -11.84 0.93 5.03
N LYS A 9 -12.16 0.60 6.30
CA LYS A 9 -11.14 0.22 7.29
C LYS A 9 -10.43 -1.10 6.95
N LYS A 10 -11.14 -2.04 6.32
CA LYS A 10 -10.54 -3.30 5.85
C LYS A 10 -9.58 -3.05 4.70
N GLN A 11 -10.01 -2.27 3.70
CA GLN A 11 -9.19 -1.90 2.55
C GLN A 11 -7.97 -1.07 2.95
N GLU A 12 -8.10 -0.15 3.91
CA GLU A 12 -6.98 0.59 4.48
C GLU A 12 -5.95 -0.35 5.13
N THR A 13 -6.41 -1.33 5.91
CA THR A 13 -5.53 -2.32 6.57
C THR A 13 -4.81 -3.19 5.53
N GLU A 14 -5.51 -3.64 4.49
CA GLU A 14 -4.93 -4.44 3.40
C GLU A 14 -3.82 -3.67 2.66
N LEU A 15 -4.04 -2.38 2.37
CA LEU A 15 -3.02 -1.52 1.76
C LEU A 15 -1.81 -1.33 2.67
N TYR A 16 -2.01 -1.18 3.99
CA TYR A 16 -0.88 -1.09 4.93
C TYR A 16 -0.07 -2.38 5.00
N ASP A 17 -0.73 -3.55 5.05
CA ASP A 17 -0.07 -4.85 5.06
C ASP A 17 0.73 -5.08 3.77
N GLU A 18 0.19 -4.67 2.62
CA GLU A 18 0.86 -4.78 1.32
C GLU A 18 2.07 -3.85 1.20
N ILE A 19 1.94 -2.59 1.64
CA ILE A 19 3.08 -1.65 1.74
C ILE A 19 4.16 -2.20 2.67
N TRP A 20 3.76 -2.77 3.80
CA TRP A 20 4.71 -3.35 4.75
C TRP A 20 5.47 -4.53 4.13
N GLY A 21 4.76 -5.47 3.50
CA GLY A 21 5.36 -6.63 2.85
C GLY A 21 6.34 -6.27 1.73
N LEU A 22 5.96 -5.32 0.87
CA LEU A 22 6.83 -4.82 -0.20
C LEU A 22 8.06 -4.09 0.34
N SER A 23 7.95 -3.40 1.48
CA SER A 23 9.09 -2.76 2.14
C SER A 23 10.09 -3.78 2.67
N GLU A 24 9.62 -4.86 3.29
CA GLU A 24 10.48 -5.96 3.73
C GLU A 24 11.14 -6.69 2.55
N GLU A 25 10.38 -6.90 1.46
CA GLU A 25 10.92 -7.51 0.24
C GLU A 25 12.01 -6.63 -0.39
N LEU A 26 11.79 -5.32 -0.48
CA LEU A 26 12.79 -4.36 -0.95
C LEU A 26 14.05 -4.35 -0.10
N ASP A 27 13.90 -4.32 1.23
CA ASP A 27 15.04 -4.37 2.15
C ASP A 27 15.83 -5.68 1.98
N ARG A 28 15.14 -6.81 1.83
CA ARG A 28 15.78 -8.10 1.59
C ARG A 28 16.51 -8.15 0.25
N LEU A 29 15.86 -7.74 -0.84
CA LEU A 29 16.44 -7.71 -2.18
C LEU A 29 17.63 -6.75 -2.26
N SER A 30 17.52 -5.58 -1.61
CA SER A 30 18.61 -4.62 -1.51
C SER A 30 19.82 -5.18 -0.77
N LYS A 31 19.59 -5.93 0.32
CA LYS A 31 20.66 -6.62 1.06
C LYS A 31 21.29 -7.76 0.28
N GLU A 32 20.49 -8.48 -0.50
CA GLU A 32 20.95 -9.55 -1.39
C GLU A 32 21.64 -9.01 -2.66
N GLY A 33 21.65 -7.69 -2.89
CA GLY A 33 22.19 -7.06 -4.10
C GLY A 33 21.45 -7.46 -5.37
N LYS A 34 20.19 -7.87 -5.24
CA LYS A 34 19.32 -8.28 -6.35
C LYS A 34 18.67 -7.07 -6.99
N ASP A 35 18.23 -7.25 -8.23
CA ASP A 35 17.44 -6.22 -8.90
C ASP A 35 16.14 -5.97 -8.11
N THR A 36 15.89 -4.70 -7.82
CA THR A 36 14.71 -4.23 -7.08
C THR A 36 13.75 -3.47 -7.99
N THR A 37 14.04 -3.39 -9.30
CA THR A 37 13.30 -2.54 -10.24
C THR A 37 11.82 -2.93 -10.29
N ASP A 38 11.53 -4.23 -10.36
CA ASP A 38 10.15 -4.76 -10.34
C ASP A 38 9.43 -4.46 -9.03
N THR A 39 10.09 -4.71 -7.89
CA THR A 39 9.50 -4.48 -6.57
C THR A 39 9.27 -2.99 -6.29
N ILE A 40 10.17 -2.11 -6.73
CA ILE A 40 10.01 -0.64 -6.64
C ILE A 40 8.83 -0.19 -7.49
N GLN A 41 8.68 -0.75 -8.68
CA GLN A 41 7.58 -0.39 -9.58
C GLN A 41 6.22 -0.77 -8.97
N ARG A 42 6.08 -2.00 -8.46
CA ARG A 42 4.90 -2.45 -7.72
C ARG A 42 4.65 -1.62 -6.47
N PHE A 43 5.70 -1.26 -5.74
CA PHE A 43 5.59 -0.41 -4.56
C PHE A 43 5.04 0.99 -4.91
N GLY A 44 5.45 1.54 -6.04
CA GLY A 44 4.91 2.80 -6.57
C GLY A 44 3.41 2.72 -6.86
N GLU A 45 2.96 1.64 -7.50
CA GLU A 45 1.54 1.41 -7.80
C GLU A 45 0.69 1.33 -6.53
N VAL A 46 1.12 0.54 -5.53
CA VAL A 46 0.40 0.40 -4.25
C VAL A 46 0.37 1.72 -3.47
N LEU A 47 1.45 2.50 -3.50
CA LEU A 47 1.48 3.83 -2.88
C LEU A 47 0.55 4.83 -3.58
N GLU A 48 0.41 4.76 -4.90
CA GLU A 48 -0.53 5.58 -5.66
C GLU A 48 -1.98 5.22 -5.30
N GLU A 49 -2.32 3.93 -5.23
CA GLU A 49 -3.64 3.47 -4.78
C GLU A 49 -3.94 3.95 -3.36
N PHE A 50 -2.98 3.86 -2.46
CA PHE A 50 -3.11 4.36 -1.10
C PHE A 50 -3.32 5.88 -1.04
N PHE A 51 -2.63 6.65 -1.87
CA PHE A 51 -2.80 8.09 -1.95
C PHE A 51 -4.19 8.46 -2.48
N LEU A 52 -4.67 7.76 -3.51
CA LEU A 52 -6.01 7.95 -4.08
C LEU A 52 -7.11 7.57 -3.08
N PHE A 53 -6.93 6.47 -2.35
CA PHE A 53 -7.82 6.03 -1.28
C PHE A 53 -7.92 7.09 -0.18
N ARG A 54 -6.78 7.58 0.32
CA ARG A 54 -6.73 8.63 1.35
C ARG A 54 -7.34 9.95 0.85
N GLN A 55 -7.16 10.31 -0.43
CA GLN A 55 -7.77 11.51 -0.99
C GLN A 55 -9.31 11.40 -1.06
N GLN A 56 -9.84 10.22 -1.37
CA GLN A 56 -11.29 9.98 -1.34
C GLN A 56 -11.85 10.07 0.08
N GLU A 57 -11.16 9.53 1.09
CA GLU A 57 -11.56 9.69 2.49
C GLU A 57 -11.51 11.16 2.94
N GLY A 58 -10.50 11.92 2.51
CA GLY A 58 -10.35 13.35 2.81
C GLY A 58 -11.41 14.25 2.15
N LYS A 59 -11.90 13.89 0.95
CA LYS A 59 -13.00 14.61 0.27
C LYS A 59 -14.38 14.31 0.86
N THR A 60 -14.51 13.23 1.63
CA THR A 60 -15.79 12.79 2.22
C THR A 60 -16.01 13.32 3.65
N ARG A 61 -15.06 14.09 4.18
CA ARG A 61 -15.09 14.61 5.55
C ARG A 61 -15.54 16.06 5.64
#